data_AF-A0A842R2I0-F1
#
_entry.id   AF-A0A842R2I0-F1
#
_cell.length_a   1.000
_cell.length_b   1.000
_cell.length_c   1.000
_cell.angle_alpha   90.00
_cell.angle_beta   90.00
_cell.angle_gamma   90.00
#
_symmetry.space_group_name_H-M   'P 1'
#
loop_
_entity.id
_entity.type
_entity.pdbx_description
1 polymer ?
#
loop_
_entity_poly.entity_id
_entity_poly.type
_entity_poly.pdbx_seq_one_letter_code
_entity_poly.pdbx_strand_id
1 'polypeptide(L)'
;MEEEFKELKTLVKEKFKQVEMPVKDQYNLIIREELVHEETGERNYEIGVGKTMKFPNKISINGKIYRSNELDEIKDGSVIITIKNISKNDDRHEVLLVEVPKALILAIDQASWDGKLKEIKDLIDVINNFDPSKTMFSPL
;
A
#
# COMPACT_ATOMS: atom_id res chain seq x y z
N MET A 1 -14.87 5.81 0.32
CA MET A 1 -14.20 4.51 0.52
C MET A 1 -13.94 3.77 -0.80
N GLU A 2 -14.90 3.10 -1.46
CA GLU A 2 -14.60 2.33 -2.69
C GLU A 2 -13.99 3.19 -3.82
N GLU A 3 -14.47 4.43 -4.00
CA GLU A 3 -13.92 5.36 -4.98
C GLU A 3 -12.46 5.75 -4.69
N GLU A 4 -12.14 6.03 -3.42
CA GLU A 4 -10.77 6.35 -2.98
C GLU A 4 -9.83 5.17 -3.21
N PHE A 5 -10.29 3.95 -3.02
CA PHE A 5 -9.52 2.74 -3.34
C PHE A 5 -9.24 2.60 -4.83
N LYS A 6 -10.24 2.85 -5.67
CA LYS A 6 -10.08 2.83 -7.14
C LYS A 6 -9.12 3.92 -7.61
N GLU A 7 -9.23 5.11 -7.04
CA GLU A 7 -8.31 6.22 -7.28
C GLU A 7 -6.89 5.84 -6.88
N LEU A 8 -6.69 5.35 -5.66
CA LEU A 8 -5.37 4.93 -5.18
C LEU A 8 -4.77 3.83 -6.07
N LYS A 9 -5.55 2.80 -6.42
CA LYS A 9 -5.11 1.71 -7.34
C LYS A 9 -4.66 2.27 -8.69
N THR A 10 -5.40 3.22 -9.25
CA THR A 10 -5.07 3.85 -10.53
C THR A 10 -3.79 4.67 -10.40
N LEU A 11 -3.73 5.54 -9.40
CA LEU A 11 -2.58 6.41 -9.12
C LEU A 11 -1.28 5.63 -8.93
N VAL A 12 -1.30 4.54 -8.15
CA VAL A 12 -0.08 3.75 -7.90
C VAL A 12 0.35 2.95 -9.12
N LYS A 13 -0.59 2.49 -9.97
CA LYS A 13 -0.27 1.81 -11.24
C LYS A 13 0.36 2.76 -12.25
N GLU A 14 -0.05 4.02 -12.25
CA GLU A 14 0.50 5.06 -13.14
C GLU A 14 1.89 5.53 -12.68
N LYS A 15 2.08 5.70 -11.37
CA LYS A 15 3.32 6.27 -10.81
C LYS A 15 4.41 5.27 -10.51
N PHE A 16 4.07 4.01 -10.25
CA PHE A 16 5.00 3.02 -9.74
C PHE A 16 4.99 1.72 -10.53
N LYS A 17 6.08 0.98 -10.42
CA LYS A 17 6.24 -0.29 -11.11
C LYS A 17 5.52 -1.39 -10.34
N GLN A 18 4.52 -2.01 -10.96
CA GLN A 18 3.92 -3.24 -10.43
C GLN A 18 4.94 -4.38 -10.43
N VAL A 19 4.97 -5.14 -9.33
CA VAL A 19 5.85 -6.30 -9.16
C VAL A 19 5.05 -7.51 -8.68
N GLU A 20 5.37 -8.69 -9.20
CA GLU A 20 4.72 -9.94 -8.79
C GLU A 20 5.34 -10.52 -7.50
N MET A 21 6.58 -10.14 -7.21
CA MET A 21 7.31 -10.60 -6.04
C MET A 21 8.22 -9.47 -5.57
N PRO A 22 8.05 -8.96 -4.34
CA PRO A 22 8.90 -7.90 -3.84
C PRO A 22 10.27 -8.47 -3.44
N VAL A 23 11.29 -7.65 -3.60
CA VAL A 23 12.65 -7.98 -3.15
C VAL A 23 12.78 -7.67 -1.66
N LYS A 24 13.55 -8.50 -0.95
CA LYS A 24 13.83 -8.28 0.48
C LYS A 24 14.49 -6.92 0.67
N ASP A 25 14.12 -6.21 1.73
CA ASP A 25 14.65 -4.91 2.11
C ASP A 25 14.34 -3.74 1.15
N GLN A 26 13.53 -3.97 0.10
CA GLN A 26 12.97 -2.91 -0.73
C GLN A 26 11.73 -2.27 -0.09
N TYR A 27 11.35 -1.10 -0.59
CA TYR A 27 10.13 -0.42 -0.19
C TYR A 27 9.01 -0.72 -1.17
N ASN A 28 7.86 -1.10 -0.65
CA ASN A 28 6.72 -1.47 -1.47
C ASN A 28 5.43 -0.92 -0.88
N LEU A 29 4.46 -0.71 -1.76
CA LEU A 29 3.07 -0.47 -1.42
C LEU A 29 2.25 -1.67 -1.89
N ILE A 30 1.41 -2.19 -1.00
CA ILE A 30 0.44 -3.24 -1.29
C ILE A 30 -0.96 -2.73 -1.09
N ILE A 31 -1.85 -3.09 -2.00
CA ILE A 31 -3.29 -2.94 -1.88
C ILE A 31 -3.88 -4.34 -2.02
N ARG A 32 -4.60 -4.78 -0.99
CA ARG A 32 -5.33 -6.04 -0.99
C ARG A 32 -6.81 -5.74 -0.92
N GLU A 33 -7.56 -6.45 -1.74
CA GLU A 33 -9.01 -6.38 -1.84
C GLU A 33 -9.57 -7.79 -1.72
N GLU A 34 -10.58 -7.96 -0.87
CA GLU A 34 -11.19 -9.26 -0.60
C GLU A 34 -12.71 -9.14 -0.52
N LEU A 35 -13.42 -9.89 -1.36
CA LEU A 35 -14.88 -10.00 -1.33
C LEU A 35 -15.33 -10.78 -0.09
N VAL A 36 -15.98 -10.09 0.84
CA VAL A 36 -16.42 -10.63 2.14
C VAL A 36 -17.83 -11.21 2.07
N HIS A 37 -18.71 -10.56 1.30
CA HIS A 37 -20.09 -10.98 1.12
C HIS A 37 -20.48 -10.97 -0.37
N GLU A 38 -20.74 -12.16 -0.93
CA GLU A 38 -21.10 -12.32 -2.36
C GLU A 38 -22.44 -11.66 -2.71
N GLU A 39 -23.42 -11.73 -1.81
CA GLU A 39 -24.78 -11.22 -2.06
C GLU A 39 -24.86 -9.69 -2.07
N THR A 40 -24.05 -9.04 -1.23
CA THR A 40 -24.02 -7.58 -1.11
C THR A 40 -22.91 -6.94 -1.95
N GLY A 41 -21.96 -7.74 -2.44
CA GLY A 41 -20.77 -7.23 -3.13
C GLY A 41 -19.77 -6.55 -2.18
N GLU A 42 -19.93 -6.70 -0.86
CA GLU A 42 -19.09 -6.02 0.12
C GLU A 42 -17.65 -6.53 0.08
N ARG A 43 -16.70 -5.58 0.11
CA ARG A 43 -15.27 -5.85 0.02
C ARG A 43 -14.50 -5.25 1.20
N ASN A 44 -13.55 -6.02 1.70
CA ASN A 44 -12.54 -5.56 2.64
C ASN A 44 -11.30 -5.12 1.90
N TYR A 45 -10.69 -4.05 2.41
CA TYR A 45 -9.49 -3.48 1.84
C TYR A 45 -8.40 -3.31 2.89
N GLU A 46 -7.17 -3.65 2.50
CA GLU A 46 -5.98 -3.51 3.33
C GLU A 46 -4.87 -2.88 2.49
N ILE A 47 -4.30 -1.77 2.97
CA ILE A 47 -3.17 -1.08 2.34
C ILE A 47 -1.99 -1.17 3.28
N GLY A 48 -0.81 -1.47 2.75
CA GLY A 48 0.43 -1.34 3.49
C GLY A 48 1.49 -0.66 2.68
N VAL A 49 2.15 0.33 3.24
CA VAL A 49 3.27 1.05 2.62
C VAL A 49 4.46 1.07 3.56
N GLY A 50 5.59 0.54 3.10
CA GLY A 50 6.77 0.44 3.94
C GLY A 50 7.82 -0.53 3.44
N LYS A 51 8.69 -0.95 4.36
CA LYS A 51 9.82 -1.83 4.05
C LYS A 51 9.36 -3.29 4.00
N THR A 52 9.77 -3.99 2.96
CA THR A 52 9.45 -5.40 2.78
C THR A 52 10.44 -6.32 3.47
N MET A 53 9.90 -7.25 4.24
CA MET A 53 10.61 -8.45 4.70
C MET A 53 10.09 -9.66 3.94
N LYS A 54 11.01 -10.50 3.45
CA LYS A 54 10.69 -11.75 2.76
C LYS A 54 10.98 -12.94 3.66
N PHE A 55 10.00 -13.82 3.79
CA PHE A 55 10.09 -15.12 4.46
C PHE A 55 9.82 -16.23 3.43
N PRO A 56 10.10 -17.51 3.74
CA PRO A 56 9.97 -18.60 2.77
C PRO A 56 8.64 -18.66 2.03
N ASN A 57 7.51 -18.41 2.71
CA ASN A 57 6.16 -18.52 2.14
C ASN A 57 5.31 -17.24 2.28
N LYS A 58 5.88 -16.17 2.84
CA LYS A 58 5.14 -14.94 3.15
C LYS A 58 6.01 -13.72 2.96
N ILE A 59 5.37 -12.60 2.67
CA ILE A 59 5.96 -11.27 2.67
C ILE A 59 5.32 -10.46 3.80
N SER A 60 6.08 -9.56 4.39
CA SER A 60 5.59 -8.59 5.36
C SER A 60 5.98 -7.21 4.87
N ILE A 61 5.02 -6.28 4.82
CA ILE A 61 5.29 -4.87 4.59
C ILE A 61 5.13 -4.15 5.92
N ASN A 62 6.22 -3.58 6.43
CA ASN A 62 6.27 -2.93 7.73
C ASN A 62 6.36 -1.41 7.53
N GLY A 63 5.38 -0.68 8.06
CA GLY A 63 5.25 0.76 7.88
C GLY A 63 3.84 1.22 8.20
N LYS A 64 3.27 2.08 7.34
CA LYS A 64 1.91 2.61 7.52
C LYS A 64 0.88 1.68 6.89
N ILE A 65 -0.13 1.33 7.67
CA ILE A 65 -1.16 0.36 7.32
C ILE A 65 -2.55 0.97 7.47
N TYR A 66 -3.43 0.67 6.53
CA TYR A 66 -4.85 0.95 6.58
C TYR A 66 -5.64 -0.36 6.46
N ARG A 67 -6.76 -0.48 7.20
CA ARG A 67 -7.70 -1.59 7.09
C ARG A 67 -9.14 -1.13 7.22
N SER A 68 -9.97 -1.43 6.23
CA SER A 68 -11.38 -0.99 6.19
C SER A 68 -12.25 -1.68 7.24
N ASN A 69 -11.83 -2.83 7.77
CA ASN A 69 -12.54 -3.58 8.81
C ASN A 69 -12.10 -3.20 10.24
N GLU A 70 -11.25 -2.18 10.40
CA GLU A 70 -10.80 -1.68 11.71
C GLU A 70 -11.33 -0.25 11.96
N LEU A 71 -10.47 0.67 12.43
CA LEU A 71 -10.81 2.04 12.81
C LEU A 71 -10.82 3.02 11.62
N ASP A 72 -10.72 2.52 10.38
CA ASP A 72 -10.67 3.36 9.17
C ASP A 72 -9.54 4.41 9.22
N GLU A 73 -8.39 4.03 9.81
CA GLU A 73 -7.26 4.92 10.04
C GLU A 73 -5.94 4.31 9.56
N ILE A 74 -5.00 5.19 9.18
CA ILE A 74 -3.62 4.84 8.87
C ILE A 74 -2.80 4.85 10.15
N LYS A 75 -2.14 3.73 10.44
CA LYS A 75 -1.27 3.57 11.62
C LYS A 75 -0.02 2.76 11.35
N ASP A 76 0.93 2.81 12.27
CA ASP A 76 2.10 1.94 12.21
C ASP A 76 1.71 0.47 12.42
N GLY A 77 2.24 -0.39 11.57
CA GLY A 77 1.94 -1.81 11.64
C GLY A 77 2.66 -2.65 10.58
N SER A 78 2.10 -3.82 10.35
CA SER A 78 2.55 -4.71 9.28
C SER A 78 1.39 -5.37 8.57
N VAL A 79 1.53 -5.52 7.24
CA VAL A 79 0.64 -6.32 6.40
C VAL A 79 1.41 -7.57 6.00
N ILE A 80 0.87 -8.73 6.37
CA ILE A 80 1.49 -10.03 6.09
C ILE A 80 0.65 -10.73 5.02
N ILE A 81 1.29 -11.07 3.90
CA ILE A 81 0.63 -11.73 2.78
C ILE A 81 1.38 -13.00 2.43
N THR A 82 0.64 -14.09 2.28
CA THR A 82 1.21 -15.36 1.81
C THR A 82 1.53 -15.23 0.32
N ILE A 83 2.70 -15.69 -0.11
CA ILE A 83 3.14 -15.58 -1.51
C ILE A 83 2.09 -16.18 -2.48
N LYS A 84 1.46 -17.29 -2.08
CA LYS A 84 0.39 -17.93 -2.86
C LYS A 84 -0.81 -17.03 -3.13
N ASN A 85 -1.05 -16.00 -2.32
CA ASN A 85 -2.18 -15.09 -2.50
C ASN A 85 -1.84 -13.92 -3.44
N ILE A 86 -0.55 -13.61 -3.64
CA ILE A 86 -0.14 -12.54 -4.58
C ILE A 86 -0.48 -12.94 -6.02
N SER A 87 -0.37 -14.23 -6.33
CA SER A 87 -0.64 -14.79 -7.66
C SER A 87 -2.11 -15.21 -7.88
N LYS A 88 -2.96 -15.12 -6.85
CA LYS A 88 -4.38 -15.52 -6.91
C LYS A 88 -5.26 -14.29 -7.12
N ASN A 89 -4.98 -13.54 -8.18
CA ASN A 89 -5.93 -12.53 -8.62
C ASN A 89 -7.11 -13.24 -9.25
N ASP A 90 -8.24 -13.24 -8.56
CA ASP A 90 -9.52 -13.79 -9.00
C ASP A 90 -10.67 -12.83 -8.64
N ASP A 91 -11.91 -13.23 -8.92
CA ASP A 91 -13.08 -12.37 -8.70
C ASP A 91 -13.29 -12.02 -7.20
N ARG A 92 -12.69 -12.78 -6.29
CA ARG A 92 -12.82 -12.63 -4.83
C ARG A 92 -11.61 -11.96 -4.19
N HIS A 93 -10.41 -12.17 -4.72
CA HIS A 93 -9.17 -11.67 -4.13
C HIS A 93 -8.35 -10.94 -5.18
N GLU A 94 -8.03 -9.67 -4.92
CA GLU A 94 -7.06 -8.93 -5.73
C GLU A 94 -5.93 -8.43 -4.83
N VAL A 95 -4.69 -8.62 -5.30
CA VAL A 95 -3.48 -8.08 -4.70
C VAL A 95 -2.73 -7.27 -5.74
N LEU A 96 -2.59 -5.97 -5.48
CA LEU A 96 -1.72 -5.07 -6.21
C LEU A 96 -0.49 -4.77 -5.37
N LEU A 97 0.68 -5.06 -5.90
CA LEU A 97 1.95 -4.79 -5.26
C LEU A 97 2.81 -3.94 -6.20
N VAL A 98 3.30 -2.81 -5.70
CA VAL A 98 4.17 -1.90 -6.45
C VAL A 98 5.44 -1.59 -5.66
N GLU A 99 6.54 -1.45 -6.39
CA GLU A 99 7.81 -0.97 -5.83
C GLU A 99 7.77 0.56 -5.73
N VAL A 100 8.12 1.10 -4.56
CA VAL A 100 8.11 2.55 -4.31
C VAL A 100 9.50 3.03 -3.88
N PRO A 101 9.88 4.28 -4.21
CA PRO A 101 11.16 4.81 -3.78
C PRO A 101 11.18 5.07 -2.26
N LYS A 102 12.35 4.91 -1.64
CA LYS A 102 12.58 5.25 -0.22
C LYS A 102 12.09 6.66 0.13
N ALA A 103 12.28 7.62 -0.77
CA ALA A 103 11.87 9.00 -0.56
C ALA A 103 10.36 9.16 -0.36
N LEU A 104 9.53 8.30 -0.97
CA LEU A 104 8.09 8.28 -0.73
C LEU A 104 7.78 7.86 0.71
N ILE A 105 8.46 6.82 1.22
CA ILE A 105 8.28 6.35 2.59
C ILE A 105 8.61 7.47 3.59
N LEU A 106 9.71 8.20 3.35
CA LEU A 106 10.07 9.36 4.17
C LEU A 106 9.01 10.47 4.13
N ALA A 107 8.41 10.73 2.95
CA ALA A 107 7.33 11.71 2.82
C ALA A 107 6.07 11.26 3.59
N ILE A 108 5.74 9.98 3.54
CA ILE A 108 4.63 9.37 4.28
C ILE A 108 4.89 9.44 5.79
N ASP A 109 6.10 9.10 6.24
CA ASP A 109 6.47 9.19 7.66
C ASP A 109 6.40 10.63 8.17
N GLN A 110 6.88 11.60 7.38
CA GLN A 110 6.76 13.02 7.70
C GLN A 110 5.30 13.47 7.79
N ALA A 111 4.46 13.08 6.83
CA ALA A 111 3.02 13.40 6.86
C ALA A 111 2.34 12.80 8.09
N SER A 112 2.73 11.59 8.50
CA SER A 112 2.24 10.96 9.73
C SER A 112 2.67 11.72 10.98
N TRP A 113 3.94 12.13 11.08
CA TRP A 113 4.44 12.93 12.21
C TRP A 113 3.79 14.31 12.29
N ASP A 114 3.49 14.94 11.15
CA ASP A 114 2.76 16.19 11.07
C ASP A 114 1.26 16.04 11.43
N GLY A 115 0.77 14.82 11.63
CA GLY A 115 -0.65 14.54 11.87
C GLY A 115 -1.53 14.74 10.62
N LYS A 116 -0.92 14.71 9.43
CA LYS A 116 -1.56 14.89 8.11
C LYS A 116 -1.80 13.58 7.37
N LEU A 117 -1.49 12.44 7.98
CA LEU A 117 -1.75 11.11 7.42
C LEU A 117 -2.63 10.33 8.39
N LYS A 118 -3.94 10.37 8.17
CA LYS A 118 -4.95 9.70 9.00
C LYS A 118 -5.81 8.74 8.19
N GLU A 119 -6.17 9.11 6.98
CA GLU A 119 -7.07 8.32 6.12
C GLU A 119 -6.47 8.09 4.73
N ILE A 120 -7.12 7.26 3.92
CA ILE A 120 -6.64 6.91 2.56
C ILE A 120 -6.47 8.15 1.70
N LYS A 121 -7.38 9.12 1.83
CA LYS A 121 -7.33 10.36 1.06
C LYS A 121 -6.03 11.13 1.29
N ASP A 122 -5.55 11.18 2.53
CA ASP A 122 -4.26 11.79 2.86
C ASP A 122 -3.09 11.04 2.17
N LEU A 123 -3.16 9.71 2.11
CA LEU A 123 -2.16 8.90 1.41
C LEU A 123 -2.18 9.18 -0.09
N ILE A 124 -3.36 9.30 -0.70
CA ILE A 124 -3.54 9.69 -2.10
C ILE A 124 -2.89 11.06 -2.33
N ASP A 125 -3.17 12.04 -1.46
CA ASP A 125 -2.59 13.38 -1.56
C ASP A 125 -1.05 13.35 -1.48
N VAL A 126 -0.49 12.57 -0.56
CA VAL A 126 0.98 12.40 -0.45
C VAL A 126 1.55 11.79 -1.73
N ILE A 127 0.94 10.72 -2.26
CA ILE A 127 1.42 10.06 -3.49
C ILE A 127 1.25 10.95 -4.71
N ASN A 128 0.14 11.69 -4.81
CA ASN A 128 -0.16 12.54 -5.94
C ASN A 128 0.81 13.72 -6.02
N ASN A 129 1.14 14.31 -4.86
CA ASN A 129 2.11 15.40 -4.75
C ASN A 129 3.57 14.92 -4.64
N PHE A 130 3.79 13.60 -4.57
CA PHE A 130 5.14 13.04 -4.53
C PHE A 130 5.86 13.27 -5.87
N ASP A 131 6.95 14.03 -5.79
CA ASP A 131 7.87 14.30 -6.88
C ASP A 131 9.28 13.84 -6.44
N PRO A 132 9.78 12.71 -6.98
CA PRO A 132 11.08 12.18 -6.58
C PRO A 132 12.24 13.13 -6.91
N SER A 133 12.07 14.06 -7.88
CA SER A 133 13.10 15.05 -8.23
C SER A 133 13.19 16.20 -7.23
N LYS A 134 12.14 16.45 -6.44
CA LYS A 134 12.08 17.51 -5.43
C LYS A 134 12.39 17.02 -4.03
N THR A 135 12.39 15.71 -3.82
CA THR A 135 12.84 15.15 -2.54
C THR A 135 14.35 15.34 -2.38
N MET A 136 14.76 16.09 -1.36
CA MET A 136 16.17 16.35 -0.96
C MET A 136 17.00 15.08 -0.68
N PHE A 137 16.42 13.89 -0.83
CA PHE A 137 17.05 12.58 -0.66
C PHE A 137 17.11 11.80 -1.97
N SER A 138 17.41 12.49 -3.08
CA SER A 138 17.90 11.84 -4.29
C SER A 138 19.20 11.10 -3.95
N PRO A 139 19.36 9.80 -4.25
CA PRO A 139 20.63 9.13 -4.05
C PRO A 139 21.66 9.70 -5.05
N LEU A 140 22.82 10.08 -4.52
CA LEU A 140 24.07 10.16 -5.29
C LEU A 140 24.48 8.76 -5.76
#